data_AF-A0A964QWM6-F1
#
_entry.id   AF-A0A964QWM6-F1
#
_cell.length_a   1.000
_cell.length_b   1.000
_cell.length_c   1.000
_cell.angle_alpha   90.00
_cell.angle_beta   90.00
_cell.angle_gamma   90.00
#
_symmetry.space_group_name_H-M   'P 1'
#
loop_
_entity.id
_entity.type
_entity.pdbx_description
1 polymer ?
#
loop_
_entity_poly.entity_id
_entity_poly.type
_entity_poly.pdbx_seq_one_letter_code
_entity_poly.pdbx_strand_id
1 'polypeptide(L)'
;MRKKLFIAIIVVAALLVGVVCFRTPRTTSAHNRAMHPEWPLTVDDAVTNILAKMSEPDKAAVRAKKKDELIDYHFTWGMGIRNAFGLWSYNYSLLTDCHARDPDDASMVIIEAVWRKLQTQ
;
A
#
# COMPACT_ATOMS: atom_id res chain seq x y z
N MET A 1 34.37 66.89 -3.87
CA MET A 1 34.47 66.98 -2.40
C MET A 1 33.74 65.80 -1.75
N ARG A 2 34.42 65.09 -0.82
CA ARG A 2 33.95 64.26 0.33
C ARG A 2 33.00 63.07 0.02
N LYS A 3 33.46 61.83 -0.09
CA LYS A 3 33.96 60.84 0.93
C LYS A 3 32.84 60.15 1.76
N LYS A 4 32.70 58.84 1.48
CA LYS A 4 32.54 57.67 2.40
C LYS A 4 31.20 57.44 3.12
N LEU A 5 30.61 56.25 2.92
CA LEU A 5 30.45 55.14 3.92
C LEU A 5 29.66 53.97 3.24
N PHE A 6 30.28 52.88 2.78
CA PHE A 6 30.38 51.56 3.46
C PHE A 6 29.11 51.18 4.24
N ILE A 7 28.38 50.11 3.89
CA ILE A 7 28.52 48.74 4.46
C ILE A 7 27.50 47.87 3.69
N ALA A 8 27.97 46.89 2.90
CA ALA A 8 27.75 45.44 3.08
C ALA A 8 26.25 45.01 2.97
N ILE A 9 25.86 44.02 2.17
CA ILE A 9 26.24 42.61 2.27
C ILE A 9 25.78 41.95 0.94
N ILE A 10 26.72 41.37 0.19
CA ILE A 10 26.71 39.98 -0.32
C ILE A 10 25.29 39.45 -0.60
N VAL A 11 24.86 39.24 -1.86
CA VAL A 11 25.06 37.95 -2.52
C VAL A 11 25.28 38.17 -4.02
N VAL A 12 26.52 37.91 -4.40
CA VAL A 12 26.99 37.57 -5.73
C VAL A 12 26.52 36.16 -6.08
N ALA A 13 26.20 35.93 -7.35
CA ALA A 13 26.08 34.62 -8.03
C ALA A 13 24.85 33.77 -7.62
N ALA A 14 24.19 33.00 -8.48
CA ALA A 14 24.49 32.45 -9.80
C ALA A 14 23.13 32.29 -10.54
N LEU A 15 23.03 32.60 -11.83
CA LEU A 15 23.02 31.60 -12.93
C LEU A 15 22.50 30.21 -12.52
N LEU A 16 21.45 29.74 -13.21
CA LEU A 16 21.34 28.41 -13.86
C LEU A 16 19.88 27.88 -13.90
N VAL A 17 19.50 27.34 -15.07
CA VAL A 17 18.35 26.44 -15.37
C VAL A 17 16.95 27.10 -15.26
N GLY A 18 16.30 27.48 -16.35
CA GLY A 18 15.83 26.55 -17.39
C GLY A 18 14.52 25.91 -16.92
N VAL A 19 13.38 26.54 -17.21
CA VAL A 19 12.00 26.03 -17.15
C VAL A 19 11.82 24.80 -16.24
N VAL A 20 11.59 25.02 -14.94
CA VAL A 20 10.88 24.00 -14.15
C VAL A 20 9.48 23.96 -14.72
N CYS A 21 9.23 23.04 -15.66
CA CYS A 21 7.88 22.56 -15.90
C CYS A 21 7.42 22.01 -14.55
N PHE A 22 6.67 22.83 -13.81
CA PHE A 22 5.84 22.34 -12.72
C PHE A 22 4.88 21.35 -13.35
N ARG A 23 5.29 20.09 -13.40
CA ARG A 23 4.41 18.97 -13.61
C ARG A 23 3.54 19.01 -12.36
N THR A 24 2.36 19.62 -12.50
CA THR A 24 1.32 19.51 -11.50
C THR A 24 1.26 18.04 -11.10
N PRO A 25 1.23 17.70 -9.79
CA PRO A 25 0.88 16.35 -9.42
C PRO A 25 -0.41 16.06 -10.17
N ARG A 26 -0.37 15.05 -11.05
CA ARG A 26 -1.59 14.50 -11.61
C ARG A 26 -2.31 13.99 -10.38
N THR A 27 -3.25 14.77 -9.86
CA THR A 27 -4.30 14.29 -8.99
C THR A 27 -4.98 13.22 -9.81
N THR A 28 -4.52 11.97 -9.63
CA THR A 28 -5.28 10.79 -9.98
C THR A 28 -6.62 11.03 -9.34
N SER A 29 -7.58 11.29 -10.21
CA SER A 29 -8.95 11.62 -9.93
C SER A 29 -9.44 10.82 -8.72
N ALA A 30 -10.08 11.53 -7.79
CA ALA A 30 -10.72 11.00 -6.59
C ALA A 30 -11.93 10.09 -6.92
N HIS A 31 -11.77 9.16 -7.88
CA HIS A 31 -12.75 8.14 -8.25
C HIS A 31 -12.62 6.85 -7.44
N ASN A 32 -11.68 6.79 -6.49
CA ASN A 32 -11.53 5.68 -5.54
C ASN A 32 -11.50 6.18 -4.08
N ARG A 33 -12.34 7.16 -3.72
CA ARG A 33 -12.72 7.28 -2.31
C ARG A 33 -13.47 5.98 -2.00
N ALA A 34 -12.81 5.12 -1.21
CA ALA A 34 -13.28 3.77 -0.92
C ALA A 34 -14.80 3.78 -0.70
N MET A 35 -15.54 3.04 -1.54
CA MET A 35 -16.99 2.88 -1.37
C MET A 35 -17.32 2.42 0.07
N HIS A 36 -16.34 1.79 0.72
CA HIS A 36 -16.31 1.43 2.13
C HIS A 36 -14.98 1.90 2.76
N PRO A 37 -15.00 2.94 3.63
CA PRO A 37 -13.78 3.49 4.24
C PRO A 37 -13.00 2.48 5.10
N GLU A 38 -13.62 1.36 5.47
CA GLU A 38 -13.01 0.28 6.23
C GLU A 38 -12.19 -0.71 5.39
N TRP A 39 -12.31 -0.68 4.06
CA TRP A 39 -11.59 -1.63 3.22
C TRP A 39 -10.10 -1.25 3.10
N PRO A 40 -9.18 -2.23 3.24
CA PRO A 40 -7.78 -1.99 2.95
C PRO A 40 -7.62 -1.70 1.46
N LEU A 41 -6.76 -0.73 1.14
CA LEU A 41 -6.50 -0.30 -0.24
C LEU A 41 -5.19 -0.88 -0.78
N THR A 42 -4.33 -1.38 0.10
CA THR A 42 -3.04 -2.01 -0.20
C THR A 42 -2.92 -3.38 0.46
N VAL A 43 -2.02 -4.21 -0.04
CA VAL A 43 -1.68 -5.51 0.55
C VAL A 43 -1.19 -5.33 1.97
N ASP A 44 -0.37 -4.31 2.26
CA ASP A 44 0.13 -4.04 3.60
C ASP A 44 -0.99 -3.65 4.58
N ASP A 45 -1.96 -2.83 4.14
CA ASP A 45 -3.15 -2.52 4.94
C ASP A 45 -3.98 -3.78 5.20
N ALA A 46 -4.15 -4.63 4.19
CA ALA A 46 -4.90 -5.88 4.30
C ALA A 46 -4.22 -6.84 5.29
N VAL A 47 -2.90 -7.01 5.20
CA VAL A 47 -2.10 -7.83 6.12
C VAL A 47 -2.22 -7.29 7.55
N THR A 48 -2.09 -5.98 7.73
CA THR A 48 -2.21 -5.34 9.05
C THR A 48 -3.60 -5.55 9.64
N ASN A 49 -4.66 -5.35 8.84
CA ASN A 49 -6.05 -5.55 9.23
C ASN A 49 -6.32 -6.99 9.67
N ILE A 50 -5.82 -7.97 8.90
CA ILE A 50 -5.97 -9.39 9.18
C ILE A 50 -5.23 -9.76 10.47
N LEU A 51 -3.95 -9.41 10.60
CA LEU A 51 -3.13 -9.77 11.76
C LEU A 51 -3.65 -9.17 13.07
N ALA A 52 -4.25 -7.98 13.01
CA ALA A 52 -4.89 -7.35 14.16
C ALA A 52 -6.13 -8.12 14.67
N LYS A 53 -6.77 -8.92 13.81
CA LYS A 53 -7.97 -9.71 14.12
C LYS A 53 -7.68 -11.18 14.43
N MET A 54 -6.50 -11.67 14.08
CA MET A 54 -6.09 -13.05 14.35
C MET A 54 -5.73 -13.26 15.82
N SER A 55 -6.18 -14.37 16.39
CA SER A 55 -5.70 -14.85 17.68
C SER A 55 -4.26 -15.38 17.56
N GLU A 56 -3.52 -15.46 18.67
CA GLU A 56 -2.18 -16.07 18.66
C GLU A 56 -2.18 -17.54 18.19
N PRO A 57 -3.16 -18.40 18.58
CA PRO A 57 -3.30 -19.73 18.00
C PRO A 57 -3.46 -19.74 16.48
N ASP A 58 -4.27 -18.84 15.91
CA ASP A 58 -4.44 -18.76 14.46
C ASP A 58 -3.15 -18.32 13.77
N LYS A 59 -2.44 -17.34 14.35
CA LYS A 59 -1.13 -16.90 13.84
C LYS A 59 -0.13 -18.04 13.88
N ALA A 60 -0.10 -18.83 14.97
CA ALA A 60 0.77 -19.99 15.09
C ALA A 60 0.43 -21.07 14.04
N ALA A 61 -0.86 -21.34 13.81
CA ALA A 61 -1.30 -22.30 12.80
C ALA A 61 -0.88 -21.87 11.39
N VAL A 62 -1.08 -20.60 11.00
CA VAL A 62 -0.64 -20.08 9.71
C VAL A 62 0.87 -20.08 9.60
N ARG A 63 1.60 -19.65 10.65
CA ARG A 63 3.07 -19.61 10.66
C ARG A 63 3.69 -21.00 10.44
N ALA A 64 3.06 -22.05 10.98
CA ALA A 64 3.54 -23.43 10.87
C ALA A 64 3.36 -24.05 9.49
N LYS A 65 2.51 -23.48 8.62
CA LYS A 65 2.28 -23.97 7.26
C LYS A 65 3.52 -23.76 6.39
N LYS A 66 3.80 -24.73 5.51
CA LYS A 66 4.70 -24.50 4.38
C LYS A 66 4.01 -23.64 3.33
N LYS A 67 4.81 -23.01 2.48
CA LYS A 67 4.30 -22.12 1.42
C LYS A 67 3.34 -22.84 0.45
N ASP A 68 3.65 -24.08 0.07
CA ASP A 68 2.84 -24.90 -0.84
C ASP A 68 1.53 -25.37 -0.21
N GLU A 69 1.44 -25.41 1.12
CA GLU A 69 0.23 -25.76 1.87
C GLU A 69 -0.74 -24.58 2.02
N LEU A 70 -0.35 -23.36 1.64
CA LEU A 70 -1.22 -22.17 1.75
C LEU A 70 -2.45 -22.26 0.85
N ILE A 71 -2.42 -23.11 -0.18
CA ILE A 71 -3.57 -23.36 -1.06
C ILE A 71 -4.76 -23.96 -0.30
N ASP A 72 -4.54 -24.62 0.84
CA ASP A 72 -5.61 -25.15 1.69
C ASP A 72 -6.57 -24.06 2.19
N TYR A 73 -6.07 -22.82 2.30
CA TYR A 73 -6.83 -21.67 2.75
C TYR A 73 -7.65 -21.01 1.65
N HIS A 74 -7.49 -21.44 0.40
CA HIS A 74 -8.06 -20.81 -0.78
C HIS A 74 -9.59 -20.64 -0.70
N PHE A 75 -10.31 -21.74 -0.48
CA PHE A 75 -11.78 -21.75 -0.49
C PHE A 75 -12.41 -21.23 0.81
N THR A 76 -11.69 -21.31 1.93
CA THR A 76 -12.22 -20.91 3.24
C THR A 76 -11.81 -19.47 3.54
N TRP A 77 -10.60 -19.29 4.04
CA TRP A 77 -10.08 -17.98 4.42
C TRP A 77 -9.99 -17.02 3.23
N GLY A 78 -9.57 -17.52 2.06
CA GLY A 78 -9.50 -16.74 0.82
C GLY A 78 -10.87 -16.23 0.38
N MET A 79 -11.92 -17.05 0.47
CA MET A 79 -13.29 -16.58 0.21
C MET A 79 -13.73 -15.51 1.21
N GLY A 80 -13.39 -15.69 2.50
CA GLY A 80 -13.62 -14.69 3.54
C GLY A 80 -12.97 -13.34 3.22
N ILE A 81 -11.71 -13.35 2.79
CA ILE A 81 -10.96 -12.14 2.37
C ILE A 81 -11.65 -11.45 1.19
N ARG A 82 -12.03 -12.21 0.16
CA ARG A 82 -12.72 -11.68 -1.04
C ARG A 82 -14.01 -10.95 -0.67
N ASN A 83 -14.79 -11.55 0.22
CA ASN A 83 -16.06 -11.00 0.68
C ASN A 83 -15.84 -9.77 1.58
N ALA A 84 -14.92 -9.87 2.55
CA ALA A 84 -14.68 -8.83 3.53
C ALA A 84 -14.07 -7.56 2.93
N PHE A 85 -13.25 -7.68 1.88
CA PHE A 85 -12.54 -6.56 1.27
C PHE A 85 -13.16 -6.08 -0.04
N GLY A 86 -14.34 -6.58 -0.42
CA GLY A 86 -15.06 -6.09 -1.61
C GLY A 86 -14.37 -6.40 -2.94
N LEU A 87 -13.55 -7.46 -2.99
CA LEU A 87 -12.71 -7.75 -4.15
C LEU A 87 -13.51 -8.14 -5.39
N TRP A 88 -14.73 -8.68 -5.24
CA TRP A 88 -15.55 -9.13 -6.36
C TRP A 88 -15.88 -8.05 -7.39
N SER A 89 -16.06 -6.79 -6.98
CA SER A 89 -16.54 -5.74 -7.90
C SER A 89 -16.27 -4.31 -7.47
N TYR A 90 -15.65 -4.05 -6.32
CA TYR A 90 -15.63 -2.69 -5.76
C TYR A 90 -14.23 -2.23 -5.35
N ASN A 91 -13.42 -3.09 -4.75
CA ASN A 91 -12.10 -2.71 -4.27
C ASN A 91 -11.00 -2.90 -5.32
N TYR A 92 -11.10 -2.13 -6.40
CA TYR A 92 -10.13 -2.16 -7.49
C TYR A 92 -8.74 -1.69 -7.07
N SER A 93 -8.64 -0.83 -6.03
CA SER A 93 -7.35 -0.40 -5.48
C SER A 93 -6.57 -1.59 -4.94
N LEU A 94 -7.17 -2.38 -4.04
CA LEU A 94 -6.51 -3.55 -3.47
C LEU A 94 -6.22 -4.61 -4.53
N LEU A 95 -7.14 -4.83 -5.48
CA LEU A 95 -6.93 -5.76 -6.59
C LEU A 95 -5.70 -5.38 -7.42
N THR A 96 -5.54 -4.07 -7.70
CA THR A 96 -4.40 -3.53 -8.45
C THR A 96 -3.10 -3.66 -7.66
N ASP A 97 -3.13 -3.36 -6.36
CA ASP A 97 -1.96 -3.47 -5.48
C ASP A 97 -1.49 -4.92 -5.31
N CYS A 98 -2.42 -5.88 -5.35
CA CYS A 98 -2.10 -7.31 -5.39
C CYS A 98 -1.44 -7.74 -6.71
N HIS A 99 -1.44 -6.90 -7.75
CA HIS A 99 -1.08 -7.26 -9.13
C HIS A 99 -1.83 -8.52 -9.63
N ALA A 100 -3.07 -8.70 -9.19
CA ALA A 100 -3.89 -9.87 -9.48
C ALA A 100 -4.92 -9.58 -10.57
N ARG A 101 -5.29 -10.61 -11.33
CA ARG A 101 -6.27 -10.50 -12.43
C ARG A 101 -7.71 -10.58 -11.94
N ASP A 102 -7.92 -11.28 -10.84
CA ASP A 102 -9.23 -11.55 -10.29
C ASP A 102 -9.16 -11.67 -8.74
N PRO A 103 -10.32 -11.71 -8.06
CA PRO A 103 -10.39 -11.80 -6.60
C PRO A 103 -9.75 -13.07 -6.02
N ASP A 104 -9.74 -14.15 -6.81
CA ASP A 104 -9.24 -15.47 -6.45
C ASP A 104 -7.72 -15.40 -6.27
N ASP A 105 -7.03 -14.93 -7.32
CA ASP A 105 -5.60 -14.64 -7.35
C ASP A 105 -5.22 -13.62 -6.24
N ALA A 106 -6.00 -12.55 -6.09
CA ALA A 106 -5.73 -11.50 -5.11
C ALA A 106 -5.77 -12.03 -3.66
N SER A 107 -6.74 -12.89 -3.35
CA SER A 107 -6.85 -13.47 -2.01
C SER A 107 -5.65 -14.37 -1.66
N MET A 108 -5.09 -15.08 -2.64
CA MET A 108 -3.87 -15.87 -2.45
C MET A 108 -2.64 -14.99 -2.22
N VAL A 109 -2.52 -13.86 -2.94
CA VAL A 109 -1.44 -12.88 -2.72
C VAL A 109 -1.47 -12.35 -1.29
N ILE A 110 -2.67 -12.01 -0.78
CA ILE A 110 -2.86 -11.51 0.58
C ILE A 110 -2.53 -12.60 1.62
N ILE A 111 -3.01 -13.84 1.44
CA ILE A 111 -2.71 -14.97 2.33
C ILE A 111 -1.19 -15.21 2.41
N GLU A 112 -0.50 -15.22 1.26
CA GLU A 112 0.94 -15.40 1.22
C GLU A 112 1.69 -14.23 1.88
N ALA A 113 1.18 -13.00 1.75
CA ALA A 113 1.74 -11.83 2.42
C ALA A 113 1.57 -11.90 3.95
N VAL A 114 0.42 -12.33 4.45
CA VAL A 114 0.20 -12.58 5.89
C VAL A 114 1.17 -13.64 6.40
N TRP A 115 1.26 -14.76 5.69
CA TRP A 115 2.19 -15.84 6.02
C TRP A 115 3.63 -15.35 6.07
N ARG A 116 4.11 -14.63 5.04
CA ARG A 116 5.45 -14.04 5.00
C ARG A 116 5.71 -13.13 6.20
N LYS A 117 4.75 -12.28 6.55
CA LYS A 117 4.90 -11.38 7.70
C LYS A 117 5.08 -12.16 9.00
N LEU A 118 4.32 -13.22 9.20
CA LEU A 118 4.41 -14.09 10.38
C LEU A 118 5.75 -14.83 10.50
N GLN A 119 6.45 -15.10 9.39
CA GLN A 119 7.79 -15.70 9.43
C GLN A 119 8.87 -14.76 10.01
N THR A 120 8.60 -13.46 10.05
CA THR A 120 9.52 -12.44 10.58
C THR A 120 9.12 -11.90 11.96
N GLN A 121 8.01 -12.39 12.50
CA GLN A 121 7.49 -12.03 13.83
C GLN A 121 7.90 -13.06 14.88
#